data_AF-A0A7Y2XR94-F1
#
_entry.id   AF-A0A7Y2XR94-F1
#
_cell.length_a   1.000
_cell.length_b   1.000
_cell.length_c   1.000
_cell.angle_alpha   90.00
_cell.angle_beta   90.00
_cell.angle_gamma   90.00
#
_symmetry.space_group_name_H-M   'P 1'
#
loop_
_entity.id
_entity.type
_entity.pdbx_description
1 polymer ?
#
loop_
_entity_poly.entity_id
_entity_poly.type
_entity_poly.pdbx_seq_one_letter_code
_entity_poly.pdbx_strand_id
1 'polypeptide(L)'
;MGTDPSKSNPGLTQVARIGNQLSFKHSSADTIPSDVTVSYEWSLDMDTWYDVPDPGIGTTVTIVPSGPVAGVTTVLSTIGGNTPDTLFIRMTATKN
;
A
#
# COMPACT_ATOMS: atom_id res chain seq x y z
N MET A 1 12.40 -0.79 -3.95
CA MET A 1 11.62 0.48 -3.97
C MET A 1 12.27 1.40 -2.93
N GLY A 2 12.34 2.70 -3.16
CA GLY A 2 13.25 3.62 -2.43
C GLY A 2 13.08 3.62 -0.90
N THR A 3 14.10 4.08 -0.17
CA THR A 3 14.14 4.11 1.30
C THR A 3 13.57 5.39 1.92
N ASP A 4 13.22 6.37 1.10
CA ASP A 4 12.73 7.68 1.52
C ASP A 4 11.30 7.90 1.00
N PRO A 5 10.27 7.80 1.85
CA PRO A 5 8.87 7.93 1.44
C PRO A 5 8.46 9.36 1.10
N SER A 6 9.30 10.37 1.40
CA SER A 6 9.06 11.76 1.00
C SER A 6 9.46 12.03 -0.46
N LYS A 7 10.18 11.10 -1.10
CA LYS A 7 10.64 11.24 -2.48
C LYS A 7 9.81 10.40 -3.44
N SER A 8 9.31 11.06 -4.48
CA SER A 8 8.62 10.39 -5.59
C SER A 8 9.53 9.32 -6.21
N ASN A 9 8.96 8.14 -6.45
CA ASN A 9 9.68 7.01 -7.03
C ASN A 9 9.07 6.68 -8.40
N PRO A 10 9.87 6.56 -9.49
CA PRO A 10 9.34 6.25 -10.81
C PRO A 10 8.67 4.87 -10.91
N GLY A 11 8.94 3.96 -9.96
CA GLY A 11 8.27 2.67 -9.83
C GLY A 11 6.92 2.74 -9.11
N LEU A 12 6.51 3.90 -8.58
CA LEU A 12 5.18 4.18 -8.05
C LEU A 12 4.51 5.23 -8.92
N THR A 13 3.46 4.83 -9.63
CA THR A 13 2.77 5.70 -10.58
C THR A 13 1.29 5.82 -10.22
N GLN A 14 0.64 6.84 -10.79
CA GLN A 14 -0.80 7.04 -10.67
C GLN A 14 -1.30 7.07 -9.21
N VAL A 15 -0.56 7.75 -8.34
CA VAL A 15 -1.01 8.03 -6.97
C VAL A 15 -2.19 8.99 -7.07
N ALA A 16 -3.39 8.52 -6.77
CA ALA A 16 -4.62 9.29 -6.85
C ALA A 16 -5.47 9.08 -5.61
N ARG A 17 -5.98 10.18 -5.05
CA ARG A 17 -6.96 10.17 -3.96
C ARG A 17 -8.32 10.64 -4.49
N ILE A 18 -9.36 9.86 -4.23
CA ILE A 18 -10.74 10.22 -4.50
C ILE A 18 -11.53 9.99 -3.22
N GLY A 19 -11.89 11.08 -2.53
CA GLY A 19 -12.54 11.01 -1.22
C GLY A 19 -11.70 10.27 -0.18
N ASN A 20 -12.23 9.14 0.31
CA ASN A 20 -11.60 8.25 1.28
C ASN A 20 -10.80 7.11 0.64
N GLN A 21 -10.67 7.09 -0.69
CA GLN A 21 -9.90 6.09 -1.41
C GLN A 21 -8.57 6.66 -1.89
N LEU A 22 -7.50 5.91 -1.66
CA LEU A 22 -6.19 6.13 -2.23
C LEU A 22 -5.88 4.97 -3.17
N SER A 23 -5.40 5.28 -4.37
CA SER A 23 -4.94 4.28 -5.32
C SER A 23 -3.52 4.60 -5.80
N PHE A 24 -2.73 3.56 -6.02
CA PHE A 24 -1.43 3.68 -6.67
C PHE A 24 -1.12 2.43 -7.48
N LYS A 25 -0.17 2.54 -8.41
CA LYS A 25 0.34 1.43 -9.20
C LYS A 25 1.82 1.25 -8.97
N HIS A 26 2.27 0.01 -8.97
CA HIS A 26 3.69 -0.31 -9.00
C HIS A 26 3.98 -1.45 -9.97
N SER A 27 5.21 -1.46 -10.47
CA SER A 27 5.71 -2.59 -11.25
C SER A 27 5.86 -3.83 -10.36
N SER A 28 5.53 -4.98 -10.90
CA SER A 28 5.66 -6.29 -10.29
C SER A 28 6.02 -7.33 -11.37
N ALA A 29 6.53 -8.49 -10.98
CA ALA A 29 6.66 -9.59 -11.92
C ALA A 29 5.26 -10.05 -12.36
N ASP A 30 5.09 -10.45 -13.63
CA ASP A 30 3.82 -11.00 -14.14
C ASP A 30 3.32 -12.20 -13.33
N THR A 31 4.26 -12.98 -12.80
CA THR A 31 3.99 -14.05 -11.85
C THR A 31 4.90 -13.84 -10.64
N ILE A 32 4.29 -13.70 -9.45
CA ILE A 32 5.05 -13.59 -8.22
C ILE A 32 5.72 -14.95 -7.96
N PRO A 33 7.05 -15.01 -7.78
CA PRO A 33 7.73 -16.24 -7.45
C PRO A 33 7.15 -16.89 -6.19
N SER A 34 7.06 -18.22 -6.15
CA SER A 34 6.47 -18.94 -5.01
C SER A 34 7.26 -18.79 -3.71
N ASP A 35 8.54 -18.42 -3.80
CA ASP A 35 9.41 -18.11 -2.67
C ASP A 35 9.32 -16.63 -2.24
N VAL A 36 8.42 -15.83 -2.80
CA VAL A 36 8.23 -14.42 -2.44
C VAL A 36 6.84 -14.18 -1.87
N THR A 37 6.79 -13.65 -0.66
CA THR A 37 5.56 -13.14 -0.03
C THR A 37 5.51 -11.62 -0.17
N VAL A 38 4.40 -11.09 -0.67
CA VAL A 38 4.11 -9.65 -0.72
C VAL A 38 3.08 -9.31 0.34
N SER A 39 3.37 -8.30 1.16
CA SER A 39 2.43 -7.71 2.11
C SER A 39 2.35 -6.20 1.93
N TYR A 40 1.23 -5.63 2.40
CA TYR A 40 1.01 -4.19 2.46
C TYR A 40 0.64 -3.81 3.88
N GLU A 41 1.23 -2.73 4.35
CA GLU A 41 1.00 -2.18 5.68
C GLU A 41 0.70 -0.70 5.55
N TRP A 42 -0.04 -0.17 6.53
CA TRP A 42 -0.36 1.24 6.61
C TRP A 42 0.06 1.86 7.93
N SER A 43 0.22 3.17 7.91
CA SER A 43 0.64 3.96 9.07
C SER A 43 0.07 5.37 8.98
N LEU A 44 -0.11 6.03 10.13
CA LEU A 44 -0.47 7.44 10.20
C LEU A 44 0.74 8.34 10.49
N ASP A 45 1.84 7.76 10.97
CA ASP A 45 3.01 8.45 11.52
C ASP A 45 4.37 7.97 10.98
N MET A 46 4.39 6.90 10.16
CA MET A 46 5.57 6.18 9.66
C MET A 46 6.36 5.38 10.71
N ASP A 47 5.98 5.44 11.98
CA ASP A 47 6.63 4.71 13.07
C ASP A 47 5.88 3.41 13.38
N THR A 48 4.55 3.48 13.48
CA THR A 48 3.69 2.33 13.77
C THR A 48 3.04 1.83 12.49
N TRP A 49 3.25 0.56 12.16
CA TRP A 49 2.74 -0.06 10.94
C TRP A 49 1.72 -1.14 11.28
N TYR A 50 0.59 -1.12 10.57
CA TYR A 50 -0.51 -2.05 10.73
C TYR A 50 -0.70 -2.88 9.46
N ASP A 51 -0.76 -4.19 9.62
CA ASP A 51 -1.07 -5.19 8.58
C ASP A 51 -2.54 -5.63 8.60
N VAL A 52 -3.32 -5.12 9.56
CA VAL A 52 -4.75 -5.40 9.72
C VAL A 52 -5.60 -4.17 9.36
N PRO A 53 -6.85 -4.39 8.90
CA PRO A 53 -7.74 -3.28 8.54
C PRO A 53 -8.16 -2.40 9.72
N ASP A 54 -8.33 -2.98 10.91
CA ASP A 54 -8.78 -2.28 12.11
C ASP A 54 -7.92 -2.66 13.32
N PRO A 55 -6.95 -1.80 13.71
CA PRO A 55 -6.13 -2.00 14.90
C PRO A 55 -6.78 -1.44 16.17
N GLY A 56 -8.03 -0.96 16.11
CA GLY A 56 -8.75 -0.42 17.28
C GLY A 56 -8.40 1.03 17.63
N ILE A 57 -7.83 1.80 16.69
CA ILE A 57 -7.43 3.22 16.90
C ILE A 57 -8.46 4.22 16.35
N GLY A 58 -9.63 3.75 15.90
CA GLY A 58 -10.71 4.58 15.36
C GLY A 58 -10.59 4.94 13.87
N THR A 59 -9.45 4.65 13.24
CA THR A 59 -9.27 4.69 11.78
C THR A 59 -9.13 3.27 11.26
N THR A 60 -9.82 2.95 10.17
CA THR A 60 -9.67 1.66 9.47
C THR A 60 -9.12 1.88 8.07
N VAL A 61 -8.27 0.97 7.60
CA VAL A 61 -7.69 1.04 6.25
C VAL A 61 -7.70 -0.35 5.63
N THR A 62 -8.56 -0.55 4.64
CA THR A 62 -8.59 -1.80 3.88
C THR A 62 -7.74 -1.65 2.62
N ILE A 63 -6.74 -2.50 2.44
CA ILE A 63 -5.83 -2.49 1.28
C ILE A 63 -6.13 -3.70 0.39
N VAL A 64 -6.42 -3.46 -0.88
CA VAL A 64 -6.74 -4.49 -1.88
C VAL A 64 -5.83 -4.34 -3.10
N PRO A 65 -4.83 -5.21 -3.26
CA PRO A 65 -4.07 -5.29 -4.50
C PRO A 65 -4.85 -6.06 -5.58
N SER A 66 -4.78 -5.62 -6.84
CA SER A 66 -5.44 -6.25 -7.99
C SER A 66 -4.78 -7.57 -8.46
N GLY A 67 -3.58 -7.87 -7.97
CA GLY A 67 -2.65 -8.80 -8.60
C GLY A 67 -1.93 -8.18 -9.83
N PRO A 68 -0.85 -8.83 -10.33
CA PRO A 68 -0.14 -8.35 -11.51
C PRO A 68 -0.97 -8.52 -12.78
N VAL A 69 -1.12 -7.44 -13.55
CA VAL A 69 -1.67 -7.48 -14.91
C VAL A 69 -0.65 -6.80 -15.82
N ALA A 70 -0.03 -7.57 -16.72
CA ALA A 70 1.06 -7.10 -17.60
C ALA A 70 2.18 -6.36 -16.82
N GLY A 71 2.63 -6.97 -15.73
CA GLY A 71 3.74 -6.49 -14.90
C GLY A 71 3.39 -5.31 -14.00
N VAL A 72 2.10 -5.02 -13.81
CA VAL A 72 1.63 -3.90 -12.99
C VAL A 72 0.60 -4.37 -11.98
N THR A 73 0.81 -4.04 -10.71
CA THR A 73 -0.18 -4.20 -9.65
C THR A 73 -0.81 -2.85 -9.33
N THR A 74 -2.14 -2.79 -9.28
CA THR A 74 -2.88 -1.64 -8.75
C THR A 74 -3.27 -1.92 -7.31
N VAL A 75 -3.01 -0.98 -6.41
CA VAL A 75 -3.39 -1.10 -5.01
C VAL A 75 -4.45 -0.05 -4.73
N LEU A 76 -5.58 -0.49 -4.17
CA LEU A 76 -6.65 0.37 -3.71
C LEU A 76 -6.72 0.29 -2.19
N SER A 77 -6.71 1.45 -1.54
CA SER A 77 -6.81 1.58 -0.10
C SER A 77 -8.02 2.42 0.24
N THR A 78 -8.89 1.89 1.10
CA THR A 78 -10.13 2.57 1.52
C THR A 78 -10.05 2.89 3.01
N ILE A 79 -10.19 4.17 3.32
CA ILE A 79 -10.22 4.69 4.70
C ILE A 79 -11.65 4.66 5.22
N GLY A 80 -11.84 4.11 6.41
CA GLY A 80 -13.08 4.15 7.18
C GLY A 80 -12.88 4.70 8.59
N GLY A 81 -13.98 4.96 9.30
CA GLY A 81 -13.94 5.59 10.62
C GLY A 81 -13.48 7.04 10.55
N ASN A 82 -12.57 7.42 11.44
CA ASN A 82 -11.96 8.75 11.42
C ASN A 82 -11.10 8.92 10.16
N THR A 83 -11.23 10.08 9.50
CA THR A 83 -10.37 10.40 8.35
C THR A 83 -9.11 11.08 8.87
N PRO A 84 -7.92 10.49 8.70
CA PRO A 84 -6.67 11.10 9.13
C PRO A 84 -6.23 12.17 8.12
N ASP A 85 -5.43 13.13 8.59
CA ASP A 85 -4.78 14.12 7.72
C ASP A 85 -3.69 13.47 6.84
N THR A 86 -3.04 12.44 7.37
CA THR A 86 -1.95 11.70 6.72
C THR A 86 -2.22 10.21 6.71
N LEU A 87 -1.85 9.55 5.61
CA LEU A 87 -1.84 8.10 5.49
C LEU A 87 -0.60 7.70 4.70
N PHE A 88 0.17 6.79 5.25
CA PHE A 88 1.34 6.18 4.63
C PHE A 88 1.05 4.72 4.35
N ILE A 89 1.49 4.23 3.20
CA ILE A 89 1.38 2.84 2.81
C ILE A 89 2.75 2.37 2.35
N ARG A 90 3.14 1.18 2.79
CA ARG A 90 4.34 0.50 2.29
C ARG A 90 4.00 -0.88 1.79
N MET A 91 4.81 -1.34 0.84
CA MET A 91 4.83 -2.70 0.34
C MET A 91 6.10 -3.37 0.87
N THR A 92 5.96 -4.56 1.41
CA THR A 92 7.09 -5.41 1.81
C THR A 92 7.08 -6.65 0.92
N ALA A 93 8.25 -7.00 0.39
CA ALA A 93 8.44 -8.24 -0.36
C ALA A 93 9.56 -9.03 0.31
N THR A 94 9.20 -10.19 0.86
CA THR A 94 10.12 -11.04 1.63
C THR A 94 10.31 -12.35 0.88
N LYS A 95 11.57 -12.75 0.71
CA LYS A 95 11.89 -14.09 0.23
C LYS A 95 11.80 -15.08 1.41
N ASN A 96 11.02 -16.14 1.23
CA ASN A 96 10.84 -17.22 2.20
C ASN A 96 11.96 -18.27 2.09
#